data_AF-A0AAJ0WDG9-F1
#
_entry.id   AF-A0AAJ0WDG9-F1
#
_cell.length_a   1.000
_cell.length_b   1.000
_cell.length_c   1.000
_cell.angle_alpha   90.00
_cell.angle_beta   90.00
_cell.angle_gamma   90.00
#
_symmetry.space_group_name_H-M   'P 1'
#
loop_
_entity.id
_entity.type
_entity.pdbx_description
1 polymer ?
#
loop_
_entity_poly.entity_id
_entity_poly.type
_entity_poly.pdbx_seq_one_letter_code
_entity_poly.pdbx_strand_id
1 'polypeptide(L)'
;MKTSKEFKEAIQNYLEKRAAEDELFAVTYKKENKSLEECCNYIMNCAQSGGCGGYSDNEVFGWAVHYYDEDDIKNIKSVSGKVIVNHSVELSEEDKAKAVEQGMERAIEEAKLQAKKNLAGKVKLSEEDKREAKQIAFQKVVSDQKEKLIMKKTKKKESGVVEDETDLFSGL
;
A
#
# COMPACT_ATOMS: atom_id res chain seq x y z
N MET A 1 -1.55 35.21 33.73
CA MET A 1 -2.50 34.10 33.49
C MET A 1 -1.70 32.80 33.38
N LYS A 2 -2.30 31.62 33.62
CA LYS A 2 -1.56 30.34 33.50
C LYS A 2 -1.56 29.87 32.04
N THR A 3 -0.45 29.28 31.59
CA THR A 3 -0.32 28.64 30.26
C THR A 3 -1.39 27.56 30.07
N SER A 4 -1.85 27.35 28.83
CA SER A 4 -2.89 26.33 28.58
C SER A 4 -2.40 24.94 28.98
N LYS A 5 -3.32 24.11 29.49
CA LYS A 5 -3.02 22.72 29.85
C LYS A 5 -2.56 21.92 28.64
N GLU A 6 -3.26 22.07 27.51
CA GLU A 6 -2.94 21.36 26.26
C GLU A 6 -1.50 21.66 25.80
N PHE A 7 -1.06 22.91 25.95
CA PHE A 7 0.30 23.31 25.60
C PHE A 7 1.35 22.69 26.54
N LYS A 8 1.09 22.67 27.86
CA LYS A 8 1.98 22.01 28.83
C LYS A 8 2.10 20.51 28.54
N GLU A 9 0.98 19.85 28.29
CA GLU A 9 0.91 18.42 27.99
C GLU A 9 1.62 18.09 26.66
N ALA A 10 1.50 18.94 25.63
CA ALA A 10 2.21 18.78 24.35
C ALA A 10 3.73 18.89 24.53
N ILE A 11 4.22 19.92 25.23
CA ILE A 11 5.64 20.09 25.53
C ILE A 11 6.18 18.94 26.40
N GLN A 12 5.44 18.53 27.44
CA GLN A 12 5.82 17.42 28.31
C GLN A 12 5.94 16.10 27.53
N ASN A 13 4.93 15.74 26.73
CA ASN A 13 4.95 14.52 25.92
C ASN A 13 6.13 14.49 24.94
N TYR A 14 6.53 15.63 24.38
CA TYR A 14 7.72 15.71 23.53
C TYR A 14 9.01 15.50 24.34
N LEU A 15 9.18 16.20 25.46
CA LEU A 15 10.36 16.11 26.32
C LEU A 15 10.55 14.71 26.90
N GLU A 16 9.46 14.03 27.28
CA GLU A 16 9.49 12.65 27.78
C GLU A 16 9.89 11.64 26.70
N LYS A 17 9.39 11.80 25.46
CA LYS A 17 9.86 10.99 24.32
C LYS A 17 11.34 11.25 24.04
N ARG A 18 11.76 12.52 24.03
CA ARG A 18 13.16 12.89 23.80
C ARG A 18 14.08 12.30 24.88
N ALA A 19 13.69 12.33 26.15
CA ALA A 19 14.43 11.73 27.25
C ALA A 19 14.40 10.18 27.26
N ALA A 20 13.51 9.54 26.48
CA ALA A 20 13.54 8.10 26.26
C ALA A 20 14.46 7.69 25.10
N GLU A 21 14.66 8.58 24.12
CA GLU A 21 15.55 8.39 22.96
C GLU A 21 17.00 8.84 23.22
N ASP A 22 17.19 9.86 24.05
CA ASP A 22 18.46 10.55 24.28
C ASP A 22 18.85 10.49 25.77
N GLU A 23 19.79 9.62 26.10
CA GLU A 23 20.26 9.40 27.48
C GLU A 23 20.93 10.64 28.09
N LEU A 24 21.58 11.49 27.28
CA LEU A 24 22.21 12.71 27.76
C LEU A 24 21.15 13.74 28.12
N PHE A 25 20.11 13.87 27.28
CA PHE A 25 18.95 14.70 27.58
C PHE A 25 18.16 14.19 28.79
N ALA A 26 18.09 12.87 29.00
CA ALA A 26 17.45 12.28 30.18
C ALA A 26 18.12 12.71 31.51
N VAL A 27 19.42 13.02 31.49
CA VAL A 27 20.15 13.57 32.65
C VAL A 27 19.85 15.05 32.84
N THR A 28 19.79 15.86 31.78
CA THR A 28 19.46 17.29 31.88
C THR A 28 18.00 17.53 32.26
N TYR A 29 17.07 16.72 31.75
CA TYR A 29 15.63 16.77 32.07
C TYR A 29 15.32 16.47 33.56
N LYS A 30 16.14 15.62 34.21
CA LYS A 30 15.96 15.26 35.64
C LYS A 30 16.57 16.26 36.63
N LYS A 31 17.16 17.36 36.18
CA LYS A 31 17.71 18.41 37.07
C LYS A 31 16.58 19.11 37.83
N GLU A 32 16.60 19.09 39.16
CA GLU A 32 15.61 19.78 40.02
C GLU A 32 15.54 21.31 39.79
N ASN A 33 16.60 21.90 39.22
CA ASN A 33 16.66 23.33 38.86
C ASN A 33 15.85 23.70 37.60
N LYS A 34 15.09 22.78 36.99
CA LYS A 34 14.36 23.01 35.74
C LYS A 34 12.87 22.67 35.89
N SER A 35 12.01 23.69 35.85
CA SER A 35 10.55 23.51 35.84
C SER A 35 9.95 23.52 34.42
N LEU A 36 9.00 22.62 34.17
CA LEU A 36 8.16 22.64 32.95
C LEU A 36 7.37 23.96 32.82
N GLU A 37 6.98 24.59 33.93
CA GLU A 37 6.27 25.88 33.89
C GLU A 37 7.19 27.01 33.41
N GLU A 38 8.47 26.97 33.79
CA GLU A 38 9.48 27.91 33.34
C GLU A 38 9.85 27.67 31.87
N CYS A 39 10.01 26.40 31.46
CA CYS A 39 10.16 26.01 30.06
C CYS A 39 9.04 26.60 29.18
N CYS A 40 7.79 26.48 29.62
CA CYS A 40 6.64 27.05 28.92
C CYS A 40 6.71 28.59 28.86
N ASN A 41 7.14 29.25 29.93
CA ASN A 41 7.32 30.71 29.95
C ASN A 41 8.51 31.15 29.07
N TYR A 42 9.59 30.37 28.98
CA TYR A 42 10.73 30.63 28.11
C TYR A 42 10.31 30.62 26.64
N ILE A 43 9.64 29.56 26.20
CA ILE A 43 9.06 29.44 24.86
C ILE A 43 8.17 30.65 24.53
N MET A 44 7.34 31.10 25.48
CA MET A 44 6.49 32.28 25.30
C MET A 44 7.27 33.59 25.18
N ASN A 45 8.43 33.73 25.84
CA ASN A 45 9.33 34.88 25.65
C ASN A 45 10.03 34.83 24.29
N CYS A 46 10.46 33.65 23.83
CA CYS A 46 11.04 33.46 22.49
C CYS A 46 10.02 33.85 21.41
N ALA A 47 8.81 33.29 21.49
CA ALA A 47 7.70 33.62 20.61
C ALA A 47 7.34 35.11 20.62
N GLN A 48 7.30 35.75 21.80
CA GLN A 48 7.04 37.19 21.91
C GLN A 48 8.16 38.05 21.32
N SER A 49 9.41 37.62 21.44
CA SER A 49 10.59 38.34 20.92
C SER A 49 10.74 38.20 19.41
N GLY A 50 10.35 37.06 18.84
CA GLY A 50 10.26 36.84 17.38
C GLY A 50 9.10 37.58 16.70
N GLY A 51 8.14 38.10 17.48
CA GLY A 51 7.01 38.87 17.00
C GLY A 51 5.73 38.05 16.81
N CYS A 52 4.74 38.62 16.12
CA CYS A 52 3.44 38.00 15.92
C CYS A 52 3.48 37.03 14.71
N GLY A 53 4.05 35.84 14.92
CA GLY A 53 4.11 34.75 13.95
C GLY A 53 3.50 33.46 14.48
N GLY A 54 3.06 32.59 13.56
CA GLY A 54 2.83 31.18 13.88
C GLY A 54 4.16 30.42 13.78
N TYR A 55 4.49 29.64 14.81
CA TYR A 55 5.70 28.83 14.87
C TYR A 55 5.36 27.37 14.62
N SER A 56 6.28 26.64 14.00
CA SER A 56 6.16 25.19 13.83
C SER A 56 6.49 24.44 15.11
N ASP A 57 5.91 23.25 15.26
CA ASP A 57 6.14 22.35 16.39
C ASP A 57 7.64 22.12 16.64
N ASN A 58 8.44 21.95 15.58
CA ASN A 58 9.90 21.75 15.69
C ASN A 58 10.64 22.95 16.28
N GLU A 59 10.25 24.19 15.96
CA GLU A 59 10.85 25.40 16.54
C GLU A 59 10.51 25.51 18.04
N VAL A 60 9.23 25.29 18.35
CA VAL A 60 8.69 25.32 19.72
C VAL A 60 9.34 24.25 20.61
N PHE A 61 9.50 23.03 20.08
CA PHE A 61 10.19 21.93 20.74
C PHE A 61 11.70 22.16 20.84
N GLY A 62 12.34 22.76 19.82
CA GLY A 62 13.74 23.14 19.87
C GLY A 62 14.05 24.09 21.03
N TRP A 63 13.22 25.12 21.23
CA TRP A 63 13.33 26.00 22.40
C TRP A 63 13.09 25.28 23.74
N ALA A 64 12.23 24.25 23.75
CA ALA A 64 12.04 23.41 24.94
C ALA A 64 13.31 22.63 25.29
N VAL A 65 13.97 22.02 24.29
CA VAL A 65 15.25 21.29 24.47
C VAL A 65 16.35 22.25 24.94
N HIS A 66 16.52 23.40 24.27
CA HIS A 66 17.48 24.43 24.68
C HIS A 66 17.29 24.90 26.13
N TYR A 67 16.04 24.96 26.61
CA TYR A 67 15.78 25.31 28.02
C TYR A 67 16.38 24.31 29.02
N TYR A 68 16.42 23.01 28.71
CA TYR A 68 16.97 21.99 29.61
C TYR A 68 18.48 21.84 29.47
N ASP A 69 19.03 22.04 28.27
CA ASP A 69 20.47 21.93 28.02
C ASP A 69 21.27 23.14 28.52
N GLU A 70 20.74 24.36 28.41
CA GLU A 70 21.41 25.58 28.88
C GLU A 70 21.09 25.89 30.36
N ASP A 71 22.05 25.65 31.27
CA ASP A 71 21.90 25.97 32.70
C ASP A 71 21.95 27.49 33.02
N ASP A 72 22.32 28.34 32.05
CA ASP A 72 22.49 29.79 32.24
C ASP A 72 21.28 30.66 31.87
N ILE A 73 20.17 30.06 31.40
CA ILE A 73 18.92 30.79 31.09
C ILE A 73 18.30 31.32 32.39
N LYS A 74 18.66 32.55 32.75
CA LYS A 74 18.19 33.31 33.91
C LYS A 74 17.34 34.50 33.45
N ASN A 75 16.36 34.90 34.25
CA ASN A 75 15.36 35.96 33.96
C ASN A 75 14.26 35.60 32.93
N ILE A 76 13.67 34.41 33.02
CA ILE A 76 12.42 34.11 32.30
C ILE A 76 11.29 34.99 32.87
N LYS A 77 10.82 35.97 32.10
CA LYS A 77 9.71 36.84 32.51
C LYS A 77 8.39 36.07 32.42
N SER A 78 7.49 36.28 33.38
CA SER A 78 6.13 35.73 33.28
C SER A 78 5.35 36.48 32.19
N VAL A 79 5.18 35.84 31.03
CA VAL A 79 4.42 36.39 29.89
C VAL A 79 2.96 35.96 30.03
N SER A 80 2.04 36.93 29.90
CA SER A 80 0.61 36.64 29.82
C SER A 80 0.18 36.60 28.34
N GLY A 81 0.01 35.41 27.79
CA GLY A 81 -0.43 35.19 26.42
C GLY A 81 -1.38 34.00 26.29
N LYS A 82 -2.23 34.00 25.26
CA LYS A 82 -3.10 32.87 24.91
C LYS A 82 -2.41 32.03 23.85
N VAL A 83 -1.95 30.84 24.22
CA VAL A 83 -1.52 29.81 23.27
C VAL A 83 -2.76 29.10 22.73
N ILE A 84 -2.81 28.87 21.42
CA ILE A 84 -3.81 28.03 20.78
C ILE A 84 -3.02 26.91 20.10
N VAL A 85 -3.13 25.70 20.63
CA VAL A 85 -2.52 24.50 20.03
C VAL A 85 -3.48 24.00 18.97
N ASN A 86 -3.20 24.30 17.71
CA ASN A 86 -3.89 23.67 16.60
C ASN A 86 -3.38 22.24 16.47
N HIS A 87 -4.03 21.28 17.14
CA HIS A 87 -3.72 19.87 17.02
C HIS A 87 -4.22 19.32 15.67
N SER A 88 -3.60 19.81 14.59
CA SER A 88 -3.66 19.17 13.29
C SER A 88 -2.97 17.83 13.46
N VAL A 89 -3.73 16.75 13.41
CA VAL A 89 -3.17 15.40 13.38
C VAL A 89 -2.39 15.30 12.08
N GLU A 90 -1.07 15.48 12.18
CA GLU A 90 -0.16 15.08 11.12
C GLU A 90 -0.24 13.55 11.04
N LEU A 91 -1.15 13.09 10.17
CA LEU A 91 -1.25 11.70 9.77
C LEU A 91 0.15 11.21 9.46
N SER A 92 0.59 10.21 10.24
CA SER A 92 1.91 9.64 10.16
C SER A 92 2.17 9.17 8.72
N GLU A 93 3.44 9.08 8.32
CA GLU A 93 3.78 8.64 6.96
C GLU A 93 3.18 7.25 6.64
N GLU A 94 2.97 6.42 7.67
CA GLU A 94 2.32 5.12 7.60
C GLU A 94 0.83 5.20 7.19
N ASP A 95 0.09 6.22 7.67
CA ASP A 95 -1.32 6.44 7.31
C ASP A 95 -1.45 6.99 5.87
N LYS A 96 -0.53 7.88 5.48
CA LYS A 96 -0.44 8.40 4.11
C LYS A 96 -0.11 7.27 3.13
N ALA A 97 0.82 6.38 3.47
CA ALA A 97 1.17 5.22 2.65
C ALA A 97 -0.04 4.28 2.46
N LYS A 98 -0.75 3.91 3.53
CA LYS A 98 -1.96 3.05 3.46
C LYS A 98 -3.08 3.69 2.65
N ALA A 99 -3.29 5.01 2.76
CA ALA A 99 -4.29 5.73 1.97
C ALA A 99 -3.94 5.74 0.46
N VAL A 100 -2.67 5.92 0.11
CA VAL A 100 -2.18 5.88 -1.28
C VAL A 100 -2.27 4.46 -1.85
N GLU A 101 -1.87 3.44 -1.09
CA GLU A 101 -1.96 2.03 -1.49
C GLU A 101 -3.42 1.62 -1.76
N GLN A 102 -4.34 1.91 -0.83
CA GLN A 102 -5.77 1.63 -1.02
C GLN A 102 -6.38 2.41 -2.18
N GLY A 103 -5.93 3.64 -2.45
CA GLY A 103 -6.35 4.41 -3.61
C GLY A 103 -5.88 3.77 -4.93
N MET A 104 -4.62 3.34 -4.98
CA MET A 104 -4.02 2.70 -6.14
C MET A 104 -4.60 1.31 -6.41
N GLU A 105 -4.85 0.50 -5.39
CA GLU A 105 -5.46 -0.82 -5.54
C GLU A 105 -6.88 -0.74 -6.09
N ARG A 106 -7.71 0.17 -5.56
CA ARG A 106 -9.08 0.42 -6.08
C ARG A 106 -9.06 0.86 -7.54
N ALA A 107 -8.15 1.77 -7.92
CA ALA A 107 -8.00 2.22 -9.31
C ALA A 107 -7.58 1.07 -10.24
N ILE A 108 -6.68 0.18 -9.79
CA ILE A 108 -6.26 -1.01 -10.54
C ILE A 108 -7.41 -2.02 -10.69
N GLU A 109 -8.21 -2.23 -9.63
CA GLU A 109 -9.36 -3.14 -9.69
C GLU A 109 -10.45 -2.61 -10.61
N GLU A 110 -10.80 -1.32 -10.51
CA GLU A 110 -11.77 -0.67 -11.39
C GLU A 110 -11.32 -0.71 -12.85
N ALA A 111 -10.05 -0.40 -13.14
CA ALA A 111 -9.47 -0.50 -14.48
C ALA A 111 -9.52 -1.93 -15.04
N LYS A 112 -9.22 -2.96 -14.21
CA LYS A 112 -9.36 -4.38 -14.59
C LYS A 112 -10.81 -4.75 -14.87
N LEU A 113 -11.77 -4.27 -14.07
CA LEU A 113 -13.20 -4.53 -14.25
C LEU A 113 -13.72 -3.85 -15.53
N GLN A 114 -13.30 -2.61 -15.79
CA GLN A 114 -13.67 -1.85 -16.98
C GLN A 114 -13.04 -2.45 -18.24
N ALA A 115 -11.79 -2.91 -18.19
CA ALA A 115 -11.16 -3.67 -19.27
C ALA A 115 -11.93 -4.96 -19.59
N LYS A 116 -12.32 -5.75 -18.58
CA LYS A 116 -13.16 -6.95 -18.76
C LYS A 116 -14.52 -6.61 -19.39
N LYS A 117 -15.20 -5.55 -18.94
CA LYS A 117 -16.46 -5.06 -19.52
C LYS A 117 -16.28 -4.60 -20.98
N ASN A 118 -15.20 -3.90 -21.29
CA ASN A 118 -14.89 -3.43 -22.66
C ASN A 118 -14.54 -4.59 -23.61
N LEU A 119 -13.83 -5.61 -23.13
CA LEU A 119 -13.57 -6.84 -23.89
C LEU A 119 -14.86 -7.61 -24.15
N ALA A 120 -15.71 -7.82 -23.13
CA ALA A 120 -17.01 -8.46 -23.29
C ALA A 120 -17.97 -7.66 -24.19
N GLY A 121 -17.88 -6.32 -24.17
CA GLY A 121 -18.67 -5.43 -25.02
C GLY A 121 -18.22 -5.41 -26.49
N LYS A 122 -16.91 -5.57 -26.76
CA LYS A 122 -16.37 -5.70 -28.12
C LYS A 122 -16.59 -7.09 -28.72
N VAL A 123 -16.53 -8.15 -27.92
CA VAL A 123 -16.82 -9.53 -28.36
C VAL A 123 -18.32 -9.83 -28.23
N LYS A 124 -19.14 -9.03 -28.93
CA LYS A 124 -20.48 -9.49 -29.34
C LYS A 124 -20.35 -10.43 -30.54
N LEU A 125 -19.71 -11.59 -30.31
CA LEU A 125 -19.91 -12.73 -31.22
C LEU A 125 -21.40 -13.03 -31.21
N SER A 126 -22.04 -13.04 -32.37
CA SER A 126 -23.47 -13.30 -32.46
C SER A 126 -23.77 -14.72 -31.95
N GLU A 127 -24.98 -14.96 -31.46
CA GLU A 127 -25.37 -16.33 -31.09
C GLU A 127 -25.39 -17.27 -32.30
N GLU A 128 -25.43 -16.73 -33.51
CA GLU A 128 -25.28 -17.44 -34.78
C GLU A 128 -23.81 -17.84 -35.01
N ASP A 129 -22.86 -16.90 -34.92
CA ASP A 129 -21.41 -17.15 -35.02
C ASP A 129 -20.96 -18.23 -34.02
N LYS A 130 -21.48 -18.19 -32.79
CA LYS A 130 -21.21 -19.20 -31.74
C LYS A 130 -21.81 -20.56 -32.07
N ARG A 131 -22.95 -20.62 -32.78
CA ARG A 131 -23.57 -21.87 -33.24
C ARG A 131 -22.82 -22.43 -34.43
N GLU A 132 -22.45 -21.61 -35.41
CA GLU A 132 -21.63 -22.00 -36.56
C GLU A 132 -20.27 -22.54 -36.12
N ALA A 133 -19.54 -21.83 -35.26
CA ALA A 133 -18.26 -22.30 -34.72
C ALA A 133 -18.39 -23.65 -34.00
N LYS A 134 -19.48 -23.87 -33.24
CA LYS A 134 -19.78 -25.16 -32.60
C LYS A 134 -20.14 -26.26 -33.61
N GLN A 135 -20.93 -25.95 -34.64
CA GLN A 135 -21.31 -26.90 -35.70
C GLN A 135 -20.10 -27.31 -36.54
N ILE A 136 -19.25 -26.37 -36.94
CA ILE A 136 -18.01 -26.62 -37.69
C ILE A 136 -17.06 -27.50 -36.85
N ALA A 137 -16.86 -27.18 -35.57
CA ALA A 137 -16.06 -27.99 -34.66
C ALA A 137 -16.62 -29.42 -34.52
N PHE A 138 -17.94 -29.57 -34.36
CA PHE A 138 -18.60 -30.86 -34.27
C PHE A 138 -18.47 -31.67 -35.57
N GLN A 139 -18.72 -31.05 -36.72
CA GLN A 139 -18.61 -31.70 -38.04
C GLN A 139 -17.18 -32.19 -38.31
N LYS A 140 -16.16 -31.40 -37.90
CA LYS A 140 -14.75 -31.82 -37.99
C LYS A 140 -14.47 -33.05 -37.14
N VAL A 141 -14.90 -33.07 -35.87
CA VAL A 141 -14.76 -34.25 -34.99
C VAL A 141 -15.46 -35.48 -35.56
N VAL A 142 -16.65 -35.31 -36.17
CA VAL A 142 -17.37 -36.39 -36.84
C VAL A 142 -16.61 -36.90 -38.07
N SER A 143 -16.01 -36.01 -38.88
CA SER A 143 -15.18 -36.39 -40.03
C SER A 143 -13.95 -37.20 -39.60
N ASP A 144 -13.19 -36.70 -38.62
CA ASP A 144 -12.00 -37.37 -38.08
C ASP A 144 -12.32 -38.78 -37.54
N GLN A 145 -13.48 -38.97 -36.90
CA GLN A 145 -13.92 -40.29 -36.46
C GLN A 145 -14.37 -41.19 -37.61
N LYS A 146 -15.05 -40.65 -38.62
CA LYS A 146 -15.46 -41.39 -39.82
C LYS A 146 -14.26 -41.89 -40.62
N GLU A 147 -13.22 -41.07 -40.78
CA GLU A 147 -11.96 -41.45 -41.43
C GLU A 147 -11.23 -42.56 -40.67
N LYS A 148 -11.14 -42.44 -39.33
CA LYS A 148 -10.59 -43.51 -38.47
C LYS A 148 -11.35 -44.83 -38.61
N LEU A 149 -12.68 -44.78 -38.73
CA LEU A 149 -13.53 -45.95 -38.98
C LEU A 149 -13.32 -46.55 -40.38
N ILE A 150 -13.10 -45.71 -41.40
CA ILE A 150 -12.80 -46.15 -42.77
C ILE A 150 -11.42 -46.82 -42.83
N MET A 151 -10.37 -46.21 -42.26
CA MET A 151 -9.02 -46.79 -42.19
C MET A 151 -9.00 -48.12 -41.40
N LYS A 152 -9.82 -48.24 -40.34
CA LYS A 152 -9.97 -49.49 -39.60
C LYS A 152 -10.68 -50.59 -40.42
N LYS A 153 -11.53 -50.22 -41.38
CA LYS A 153 -12.19 -51.16 -42.30
C LYS A 153 -11.30 -51.58 -43.47
N THR A 154 -10.52 -50.68 -44.07
CA THR A 154 -9.58 -51.03 -45.16
C THR A 154 -8.48 -51.96 -44.66
N LYS A 155 -7.86 -51.63 -43.52
CA LYS A 155 -6.81 -52.46 -42.90
C LYS A 155 -7.29 -53.87 -42.51
N LYS A 156 -8.59 -54.05 -42.23
CA LYS A 156 -9.20 -55.38 -41.98
C LYS A 156 -9.52 -56.15 -43.28
N LYS A 157 -9.59 -55.47 -44.43
CA LYS A 157 -9.83 -56.10 -45.74
C LYS A 157 -8.52 -56.56 -46.39
N GLU A 158 -7.44 -55.82 -46.20
CA GLU A 158 -6.08 -56.21 -46.63
C GLU A 158 -5.55 -57.42 -45.83
N SER A 159 -5.87 -57.53 -44.54
CA SER A 159 -5.53 -58.70 -43.70
C SER A 159 -6.40 -59.95 -43.97
N GLY A 160 -6.94 -60.10 -45.19
CA GLY A 160 -7.89 -61.16 -45.54
C GLY A 160 -7.75 -61.72 -46.96
N VAL A 161 -6.70 -61.33 -47.70
CA VAL A 161 -6.40 -61.82 -49.06
C VAL A 161 -4.88 -62.04 -49.21
N VAL A 162 -4.35 -62.93 -48.38
CA VAL A 162 -3.00 -63.55 -48.40
C VAL A 162 -3.15 -64.82 -47.54
N GLU A 163 -2.81 -66.06 -47.93
CA GLU A 163 -2.56 -66.70 -49.23
C GLU A 163 -2.68 -68.23 -49.00
N ASP A 164 -3.23 -69.03 -49.94
CA ASP A 164 -3.18 -70.52 -49.88
C ASP A 164 -3.21 -71.16 -51.29
N GLU A 165 -2.33 -70.68 -52.17
CA GLU A 165 -1.77 -71.48 -53.26
C GLU A 165 -0.26 -71.27 -53.26
N THR A 166 0.51 -72.32 -52.90
CA THR A 166 1.89 -72.46 -53.38
C THR A 166 2.12 -73.88 -53.86
N ASP A 167 2.43 -73.96 -55.15
CA ASP A 167 2.92 -75.10 -55.91
C ASP A 167 3.80 -76.10 -55.13
N LEU A 168 3.63 -77.37 -55.48
CA LEU A 168 4.70 -78.36 -55.38
C LEU A 168 4.94 -79.00 -56.75
N PHE A 169 5.99 -78.47 -57.38
CA PHE A 169 6.54 -78.81 -58.69
C PHE A 169 6.76 -80.33 -58.89
N SER A 170 6.37 -80.80 -60.07
CA SER A 170 6.84 -81.98 -60.83
C SER A 170 7.95 -82.90 -60.24
N GLY A 171 7.78 -84.22 -60.40
CA GLY A 171 8.93 -85.08 -60.71
C GLY A 171 8.95 -86.53 -60.18
N LEU A 172 8.08 -87.42 -60.68
CA LEU A 172 8.47 -88.72 -61.26
C LEU A 172 7.30 -89.35 -62.04
#